data_AF-A0A2B8A2U6-F1
#
_entry.id   AF-A0A2B8A2U6-F1
#
_cell.length_a   1.000
_cell.length_b   1.000
_cell.length_c   1.000
_cell.angle_alpha   90.00
_cell.angle_beta   90.00
_cell.angle_gamma   90.00
#
_symmetry.space_group_name_H-M   'P 1'
#
loop_
_entity.id
_entity.type
_entity.pdbx_description
1 polymer ?
#
loop_
_entity_poly.entity_id
_entity_poly.type
_entity_poly.pdbx_seq_one_letter_code
_entity_poly.pdbx_strand_id
1 'polypeptide(L)'
;MKTKALLFLAALIAISSCKDKTKDEEPVTPTPSDRKLAEENQTKITANTTWKVADKHLLKGFVYVEAGATLTIEAGSVVLGDKTTKGSLIVKPGGKLIAEGTAKSPIVFTSSAAKGARAAGDWGGVILLGKAPVNINPATVEGENASTFGGNASDDNSGTLKYVRIEFAGIAFQKDKEINGLTLGGVGSGTVLDYIQVSYSGDDSFEWFGGTVNAKHLIAYRG
;
A
#
# COMPACT_ATOMS: atom_id res chain seq x y z
N MET A 1 -84.57 12.75 -15.07
CA MET A 1 -84.27 11.43 -15.66
C MET A 1 -82.95 11.56 -16.40
N LYS A 2 -81.89 10.84 -15.98
CA LYS A 2 -80.63 10.57 -16.72
C LYS A 2 -79.69 11.79 -16.97
N THR A 3 -78.36 11.79 -16.87
CA THR A 3 -77.32 10.94 -16.25
C THR A 3 -76.01 11.75 -16.23
N LYS A 4 -75.09 11.35 -15.35
CA LYS A 4 -73.68 11.73 -15.13
C LYS A 4 -72.83 12.04 -16.38
N ALA A 5 -71.83 12.92 -16.19
CA ALA A 5 -70.46 12.67 -16.66
C ALA A 5 -69.44 13.40 -15.76
N LEU A 6 -68.66 12.62 -15.02
CA LEU A 6 -67.55 13.01 -14.17
C LEU A 6 -66.27 12.77 -15.00
N LEU A 7 -65.46 13.79 -15.23
CA LEU A 7 -64.14 13.65 -15.89
C LEU A 7 -63.06 13.48 -14.82
N PHE A 8 -62.39 12.32 -14.81
CA PHE A 8 -61.09 12.08 -14.18
C PHE A 8 -60.41 10.90 -14.88
N LEU A 9 -59.27 11.15 -15.55
CA LEU A 9 -58.18 10.19 -15.87
C LEU A 9 -57.18 10.91 -16.79
N ALA A 10 -55.85 10.75 -16.74
CA ALA A 10 -54.87 10.30 -15.76
C ALA A 10 -53.52 10.78 -16.33
N ALA A 11 -52.64 11.34 -15.50
CA ALA A 11 -51.28 11.68 -15.93
C ALA A 11 -50.43 10.41 -15.92
N LEU A 12 -49.88 10.03 -17.08
CA LEU A 12 -48.87 8.98 -17.17
C LEU A 12 -47.57 9.46 -16.50
N ILE A 13 -47.19 8.80 -15.41
CA ILE A 13 -45.85 8.88 -14.84
C ILE A 13 -44.99 7.87 -15.60
N ALA A 14 -44.08 8.36 -16.44
CA ALA A 14 -43.03 7.54 -17.03
C ALA A 14 -41.88 7.39 -16.02
N ILE A 15 -41.83 6.23 -15.36
CA ILE A 15 -40.70 5.83 -14.52
C ILE A 15 -39.63 5.27 -15.48
N SER A 16 -38.59 6.04 -15.78
CA SER A 16 -37.44 5.51 -16.50
C SER A 16 -36.45 4.91 -15.50
N SER A 17 -36.39 3.58 -15.54
CA SER A 17 -35.46 2.72 -14.82
C SER A 17 -33.98 3.06 -15.08
N CYS A 18 -33.14 2.71 -14.11
CA CYS A 18 -31.70 2.91 -14.03
C CYS A 18 -30.93 2.64 -15.33
N LYS A 19 -29.93 3.49 -15.61
CA LYS A 19 -28.79 3.11 -16.45
C LYS A 19 -27.55 3.05 -15.56
N ASP A 20 -27.10 1.82 -15.34
CA ASP A 20 -25.76 1.50 -14.87
C ASP A 20 -24.72 2.34 -15.61
N LYS A 21 -23.88 3.03 -14.84
CA LYS A 21 -22.56 3.41 -15.31
C LYS A 21 -21.57 2.47 -14.63
N THR A 22 -21.37 1.31 -15.23
CA THR A 22 -20.05 0.70 -15.25
C THR A 22 -19.14 1.75 -15.90
N LYS A 23 -18.48 2.56 -15.07
CA LYS A 23 -17.28 3.23 -15.53
C LYS A 23 -16.26 2.12 -15.64
N ASP A 24 -16.14 1.57 -16.84
CA ASP A 24 -14.94 0.86 -17.22
C ASP A 24 -13.82 1.90 -17.13
N GLU A 25 -13.09 1.88 -16.02
CA GLU A 25 -11.93 2.72 -15.83
C GLU A 25 -10.88 2.26 -16.83
N GLU A 26 -10.64 3.08 -17.87
CA GLU A 26 -9.55 2.80 -18.78
C GLU A 26 -8.23 2.76 -18.01
N PRO A 27 -7.34 1.80 -18.27
CA PRO A 27 -6.04 1.74 -17.61
C PRO A 27 -5.28 3.04 -17.89
N VAL A 28 -5.12 3.88 -16.87
CA VAL A 28 -4.35 5.11 -17.00
C VAL A 28 -2.88 4.71 -17.15
N THR A 29 -2.32 4.84 -18.34
CA THR A 29 -0.92 4.50 -18.57
C THR A 29 0.00 5.40 -17.75
N PRO A 30 1.03 4.86 -17.07
CA PRO A 30 1.99 5.66 -16.31
C PRO A 30 2.59 6.74 -17.19
N THR A 31 2.60 7.98 -16.70
CA THR A 31 3.19 9.09 -17.46
C THR A 31 4.68 8.80 -17.69
N PRO A 32 5.28 9.27 -18.79
CA PRO A 32 6.71 9.11 -19.03
C PRO A 32 7.59 9.63 -17.87
N SER A 33 7.13 10.66 -17.14
CA SER A 33 7.79 11.18 -15.94
C SER A 33 7.72 10.23 -14.75
N ASP A 34 6.59 9.55 -14.54
CA ASP A 34 6.45 8.57 -13.45
C ASP A 34 7.33 7.34 -13.70
N ARG A 35 7.40 6.87 -14.96
CA ARG A 35 8.30 5.77 -15.36
C ARG A 35 9.76 6.15 -15.17
N LYS A 36 10.15 7.36 -15.60
CA LYS A 36 11.52 7.85 -15.46
C LYS A 36 11.93 8.01 -13.98
N LEU A 37 11.02 8.49 -13.11
CA LEU A 37 11.23 8.57 -11.66
C LEU A 37 11.43 7.19 -11.03
N ALA A 38 10.59 6.22 -11.42
CA ALA A 38 10.69 4.83 -11.01
C ALA A 38 11.98 4.17 -11.49
N GLU A 39 12.53 4.55 -12.65
CA GLU A 39 13.74 3.96 -13.24
C GLU A 39 15.06 4.60 -12.72
N GLU A 40 15.12 5.92 -12.53
CA GLU A 40 16.36 6.63 -12.20
C GLU A 40 16.72 6.65 -10.70
N ASN A 41 15.78 6.35 -9.80
CA ASN A 41 15.99 6.38 -8.35
C ASN A 41 15.72 5.02 -7.67
N GLN A 42 16.16 3.93 -8.30
CA GLN A 42 16.05 2.60 -7.68
C GLN A 42 17.24 2.28 -6.80
N THR A 43 16.98 1.81 -5.59
CA THR A 43 17.99 1.14 -4.75
C THR A 43 17.61 -0.32 -4.59
N LYS A 44 18.56 -1.24 -4.80
CA LYS A 44 18.32 -2.68 -4.65
C LYS A 44 19.16 -3.24 -3.51
N ILE A 45 18.50 -3.85 -2.54
CA ILE A 45 19.10 -4.62 -1.45
C ILE A 45 19.12 -6.08 -1.92
N THR A 46 20.28 -6.53 -2.37
CA THR A 46 20.50 -7.86 -2.97
C THR A 46 21.18 -8.84 -2.01
N ALA A 47 21.59 -8.37 -0.83
CA ALA A 47 22.19 -9.19 0.21
C ALA A 47 21.64 -8.77 1.58
N ASN A 48 21.79 -9.66 2.56
CA ASN A 48 21.37 -9.39 3.93
C ASN A 48 21.99 -8.08 4.43
N THR A 49 21.12 -7.17 4.84
CA THR A 49 21.49 -5.80 5.21
C THR A 49 20.81 -5.45 6.52
N THR A 50 21.51 -4.73 7.39
CA THR A 50 20.97 -4.23 8.64
C THR A 50 21.01 -2.71 8.66
N TRP A 51 19.86 -2.10 8.84
CA TRP A 51 19.70 -0.67 9.10
C TRP A 51 19.74 -0.42 10.59
N LYS A 52 20.81 0.25 11.02
CA LYS A 52 21.04 0.51 12.43
C LYS A 52 20.26 1.73 12.91
N VAL A 53 19.89 1.71 14.18
CA VAL A 53 19.14 2.81 14.82
C VAL A 53 19.91 4.13 14.84
N ALA A 54 21.25 4.06 14.85
CA ALA A 54 22.13 5.23 14.86
C ALA A 54 22.17 5.96 13.51
N ASP A 55 21.74 5.30 12.43
CA ASP A 55 21.84 5.81 11.07
C ASP A 55 20.51 6.43 10.62
N LYS A 56 20.59 7.46 9.77
CA LYS A 56 19.41 8.02 9.10
C LYS A 56 19.19 7.28 7.79
N HIS A 57 18.08 6.56 7.70
CA HIS A 57 17.69 5.85 6.48
C HIS A 57 16.67 6.68 5.72
N LEU A 58 16.99 7.06 4.48
CA LEU A 58 16.10 7.80 3.59
C LEU A 58 15.74 6.93 2.39
N LEU A 59 14.45 6.63 2.22
CA LEU A 59 13.89 6.03 1.03
C LEU A 59 13.77 7.12 -0.04
N LYS A 60 14.62 7.04 -1.05
CA LYS A 60 14.58 7.89 -2.23
C LYS A 60 14.25 7.01 -3.43
N GLY A 61 13.17 7.33 -4.12
CA GLY A 61 12.57 6.46 -5.13
C GLY A 61 12.16 5.11 -4.55
N PHE A 62 12.20 4.07 -5.38
CA PHE A 62 11.82 2.74 -4.97
C PHE A 62 13.04 1.98 -4.44
N VAL A 63 12.96 1.59 -3.17
CA VAL A 63 13.96 0.76 -2.49
C VAL A 63 13.45 -0.66 -2.44
N TYR A 64 14.10 -1.56 -3.18
CA TYR A 64 13.70 -2.96 -3.31
C TYR A 64 14.50 -3.85 -2.36
N VAL A 65 13.83 -4.72 -1.63
CA VAL A 65 14.43 -5.90 -1.02
C VAL A 65 14.22 -7.06 -1.99
N GLU A 66 15.29 -7.47 -2.66
CA GLU A 66 15.23 -8.48 -3.72
C GLU A 66 15.12 -9.90 -3.15
N ALA A 67 14.72 -10.85 -4.00
CA ALA A 67 14.62 -12.25 -3.62
C ALA A 67 15.94 -12.79 -3.04
N GLY A 68 15.86 -13.50 -1.91
CA GLY A 68 17.03 -14.04 -1.20
C GLY A 68 17.71 -13.05 -0.25
N ALA A 69 17.36 -11.76 -0.30
CA ALA A 69 17.85 -10.77 0.64
C ALA A 69 16.91 -10.58 1.84
N THR A 70 17.49 -10.28 2.99
CA THR A 70 16.77 -9.84 4.18
C THR A 70 17.21 -8.43 4.56
N LEU A 71 16.25 -7.51 4.67
CA LEU A 71 16.45 -6.22 5.31
C LEU A 71 16.02 -6.33 6.78
N THR A 72 16.96 -6.15 7.70
CA THR A 72 16.68 -6.04 9.13
C THR A 72 16.76 -4.58 9.56
N ILE A 73 15.76 -4.08 10.27
CA ILE A 73 15.74 -2.72 10.81
C ILE A 73 15.74 -2.81 12.33
N GLU A 74 16.73 -2.20 12.97
CA GLU A 74 16.86 -2.24 14.43
C GLU A 74 15.70 -1.50 15.12
N ALA A 75 15.27 -2.00 16.28
CA ALA A 75 14.24 -1.37 17.09
C ALA A 75 14.59 0.09 17.42
N GLY A 76 13.60 0.98 17.38
CA GLY A 76 13.76 2.42 17.60
C GLY A 76 14.26 3.21 16.39
N SER A 77 14.55 2.56 15.26
CA SER A 77 14.96 3.25 14.04
C SER A 77 13.85 4.15 13.49
N VAL A 78 14.27 5.26 12.88
CA VAL A 78 13.41 6.14 12.10
C VAL A 78 13.83 6.06 10.64
N VAL A 79 12.92 5.63 9.78
CA VAL A 79 13.08 5.56 8.33
C VAL A 79 12.26 6.68 7.70
N LEU A 80 12.90 7.46 6.84
CA LEU A 80 12.29 8.62 6.20
C LEU A 80 11.89 8.30 4.76
N GLY A 81 10.70 8.68 4.33
CA GLY A 81 10.26 8.62 2.93
C GLY A 81 10.37 9.98 2.25
N ASP A 82 11.00 10.03 1.09
CA ASP A 82 11.11 11.26 0.28
C ASP A 82 9.88 11.50 -0.58
N LYS A 83 9.31 12.71 -0.48
CA LYS A 83 8.12 13.11 -1.26
C LYS A 83 8.37 13.22 -2.74
N THR A 84 9.47 13.89 -3.09
CA THR A 84 9.76 14.27 -4.48
C THR A 84 9.91 13.04 -5.36
N THR A 85 10.53 12.01 -4.82
CA THR A 85 10.80 10.75 -5.52
C THR A 85 9.79 9.66 -5.22
N LYS A 86 8.71 9.96 -4.48
CA LYS A 86 7.71 8.97 -4.04
C LYS A 86 8.36 7.78 -3.31
N GLY A 87 9.28 8.09 -2.40
CA GLY A 87 10.08 7.15 -1.64
C GLY A 87 9.24 5.99 -1.11
N SER A 88 9.61 4.75 -1.43
CA SER A 88 8.85 3.55 -1.05
C SER A 88 9.78 2.39 -0.72
N LEU A 89 9.39 1.55 0.23
CA LEU A 89 10.07 0.29 0.52
C LEU A 89 9.26 -0.87 -0.04
N ILE A 90 9.85 -1.62 -0.97
CA ILE A 90 9.18 -2.70 -1.69
C ILE A 90 9.92 -4.01 -1.44
N VAL A 91 9.31 -4.92 -0.69
CA VAL A 91 9.84 -6.27 -0.46
C VAL A 91 9.27 -7.18 -1.53
N LYS A 92 10.11 -7.64 -2.46
CA LYS A 92 9.69 -8.48 -3.59
C LYS A 92 9.49 -9.94 -3.17
N PRO A 93 8.77 -10.77 -3.94
CA PRO A 93 8.56 -12.17 -3.60
C PRO A 93 9.86 -12.92 -3.33
N GLY A 94 9.99 -13.48 -2.12
CA GLY A 94 11.19 -14.17 -1.65
C GLY A 94 12.26 -13.29 -0.99
N GLY A 95 12.07 -11.96 -0.96
CA GLY A 95 12.77 -11.05 -0.05
C GLY A 95 12.09 -11.02 1.32
N LYS A 96 12.78 -10.50 2.34
CA LYS A 96 12.25 -10.42 3.71
C LYS A 96 12.50 -9.06 4.36
N LEU A 97 11.52 -8.58 5.11
CA LEU A 97 11.67 -7.45 6.03
C LEU A 97 11.53 -7.92 7.48
N ILE A 98 12.58 -7.70 8.28
CA ILE A 98 12.57 -7.92 9.73
C ILE A 98 12.59 -6.56 10.41
N ALA A 99 11.41 -6.08 10.78
CA ALA A 99 11.17 -4.83 11.49
C ALA A 99 10.49 -5.13 12.83
N GLU A 100 11.30 -5.53 13.82
CA GLU A 100 10.85 -5.93 15.15
C GLU A 100 11.19 -4.85 16.18
N GLY A 101 10.33 -3.84 16.24
CA GLY A 101 10.37 -2.84 17.31
C GLY A 101 9.89 -3.40 18.65
N THR A 102 9.80 -2.51 19.64
CA THR A 102 9.15 -2.80 20.92
C THR A 102 8.16 -1.69 21.28
N ALA A 103 7.27 -1.94 22.25
CA ALA A 103 6.36 -0.89 22.74
C ALA A 103 7.10 0.38 23.23
N LYS A 104 8.33 0.23 23.75
CA LYS A 104 9.17 1.35 24.22
C LYS A 104 10.02 1.97 23.12
N SER A 105 10.30 1.21 22.07
CA SER A 105 11.18 1.61 20.97
C SER A 105 10.61 1.07 19.65
N PRO A 106 9.47 1.63 19.19
CA PRO A 106 8.89 1.22 17.92
C PRO A 106 9.78 1.63 16.76
N ILE A 107 9.69 0.91 15.64
CA ILE A 107 10.27 1.37 14.37
C ILE A 107 9.29 2.33 13.72
N VAL A 108 9.76 3.49 13.25
CA VAL A 108 8.91 4.52 12.67
C VAL A 108 9.31 4.81 11.23
N PHE A 109 8.41 4.51 10.30
CA PHE A 109 8.47 4.99 8.92
C PHE A 109 7.66 6.28 8.82
N THR A 110 8.25 7.38 8.33
CA THR A 110 7.58 8.70 8.32
C THR A 110 8.10 9.61 7.20
N SER A 111 7.39 10.70 6.93
CA SER A 111 7.79 11.73 5.95
C SER A 111 9.16 12.35 6.26
N SER A 112 9.96 12.58 5.22
CA SER A 112 11.22 13.34 5.30
C SER A 112 11.01 14.84 5.51
N ALA A 113 9.78 15.35 5.37
CA ALA A 113 9.47 16.75 5.61
C ALA A 113 9.70 17.14 7.09
N ALA A 114 10.02 18.41 7.30
CA ALA A 114 10.22 18.98 8.62
C ALA A 114 8.98 18.76 9.50
N LYS A 115 9.20 18.52 10.80
CA LYS A 115 8.11 18.37 11.77
C LYS A 115 7.21 19.62 11.71
N GLY A 116 5.89 19.41 11.58
CA GLY A 116 4.89 20.46 11.41
C GLY A 116 4.56 20.80 9.95
N ALA A 117 5.40 20.38 8.99
CA ALA A 117 5.15 20.51 7.56
C ALA A 117 4.79 19.17 6.89
N ARG A 118 4.69 18.08 7.67
CA ARG A 118 4.31 16.76 7.17
C ARG A 118 2.82 16.74 6.83
N ALA A 119 2.49 16.12 5.70
CA ALA A 119 1.13 15.97 5.21
C ALA A 119 0.85 14.51 4.82
N ALA A 120 -0.41 14.14 4.77
CA ALA A 120 -0.82 12.85 4.24
C ALA A 120 -0.38 12.72 2.77
N GLY A 121 0.07 11.53 2.36
CA GLY A 121 0.63 11.31 1.02
C GLY A 121 1.98 11.99 0.78
N ASP A 122 2.81 12.12 1.82
CA ASP A 122 4.15 12.70 1.71
C ASP A 122 5.19 11.72 1.19
N TRP A 123 4.90 10.42 1.14
CA TRP A 123 5.76 9.38 0.58
C TRP A 123 4.90 8.16 0.26
N GLY A 124 5.49 7.15 -0.39
CA GLY A 124 4.73 5.98 -0.84
C GLY A 124 4.23 5.15 0.32
N GLY A 125 5.09 4.32 0.89
CA GLY A 125 4.70 3.43 1.96
C GLY A 125 5.58 2.20 2.03
N VAL A 126 5.09 1.18 2.72
CA VAL A 126 5.73 -0.12 2.82
C VAL A 126 4.89 -1.15 2.06
N ILE A 127 5.51 -1.86 1.13
CA ILE A 127 4.86 -2.84 0.28
C ILE A 127 5.51 -4.20 0.52
N LEU A 128 4.74 -5.20 0.93
CA LEU A 128 5.18 -6.59 1.03
C LEU A 128 4.51 -7.41 -0.07
N LEU A 129 5.35 -8.00 -0.93
CA LEU A 129 4.91 -8.86 -2.02
C LEU A 129 5.36 -10.29 -1.74
N GLY A 130 4.41 -11.21 -1.62
CA GLY A 130 4.64 -12.60 -1.31
C GLY A 130 4.30 -13.56 -2.45
N LYS A 131 4.42 -14.85 -2.14
CA LYS A 131 4.17 -15.98 -3.06
C LYS A 131 2.89 -16.76 -2.74
N ALA A 132 2.04 -16.24 -1.86
CA ALA A 132 0.79 -16.88 -1.49
C ALA A 132 -0.29 -16.72 -2.57
N PRO A 133 -1.34 -17.55 -2.54
CA PRO A 133 -2.41 -17.51 -3.53
C PRO A 133 -3.13 -16.16 -3.63
N VAL A 134 -3.44 -15.78 -4.85
CA VAL A 134 -4.18 -14.57 -5.24
C VAL A 134 -5.13 -14.91 -6.39
N ASN A 135 -6.17 -14.11 -6.61
CA ASN A 135 -7.18 -14.38 -7.64
C ASN A 135 -6.64 -14.24 -9.07
N ILE A 136 -5.68 -13.33 -9.29
CA ILE A 136 -4.98 -13.13 -10.56
C ILE A 136 -3.51 -13.44 -10.31
N ASN A 137 -2.94 -14.44 -10.99
CA ASN A 137 -1.59 -14.92 -10.70
C ASN A 137 -0.73 -15.04 -11.98
N PRO A 138 0.39 -14.30 -12.10
CA PRO A 138 0.81 -13.24 -11.17
C PRO A 138 -0.12 -12.01 -11.26
N ALA A 139 -0.29 -11.31 -10.15
CA ALA A 139 -0.84 -9.95 -10.14
C ALA A 139 0.29 -8.94 -10.17
N THR A 140 0.02 -7.73 -10.65
CA THR A 140 0.94 -6.59 -10.62
C THR A 140 0.49 -5.64 -9.52
N VAL A 141 1.41 -5.18 -8.68
CA VAL A 141 1.09 -4.21 -7.62
C VAL A 141 0.77 -2.85 -8.25
N GLU A 142 -0.28 -2.21 -7.76
CA GLU A 142 -0.59 -0.84 -8.15
C GLU A 142 0.36 0.18 -7.49
N GLY A 143 0.23 1.44 -7.88
CA GLY A 143 1.21 2.46 -7.54
C GLY A 143 2.49 2.26 -8.34
N GLU A 144 3.34 1.30 -8.00
CA GLU A 144 4.58 1.01 -8.75
C GLU A 144 4.31 0.55 -10.19
N ASN A 145 3.26 -0.27 -10.38
CA ASN A 145 2.87 -0.85 -11.68
C ASN A 145 3.99 -1.61 -12.41
N ALA A 146 4.88 -2.26 -11.66
CA ALA A 146 6.01 -3.02 -12.22
C ALA A 146 6.27 -4.34 -11.49
N SER A 147 6.32 -4.35 -10.15
CA SER A 147 6.53 -5.59 -9.41
C SER A 147 5.30 -6.49 -9.45
N THR A 148 5.56 -7.79 -9.61
CA THR A 148 4.55 -8.83 -9.59
C THR A 148 4.58 -9.63 -8.30
N PHE A 149 3.44 -10.19 -7.91
CA PHE A 149 3.26 -10.99 -6.71
C PHE A 149 2.23 -12.10 -6.92
N GLY A 150 2.13 -13.00 -5.95
CA GLY A 150 1.27 -14.16 -6.01
C GLY A 150 2.01 -15.46 -6.32
N GLY A 151 1.34 -16.57 -6.07
CA GLY A 151 1.90 -17.91 -6.25
C GLY A 151 0.98 -18.97 -5.66
N ASN A 152 1.56 -20.07 -5.20
CA ASN A 152 0.85 -21.19 -4.58
C ASN A 152 1.37 -21.52 -3.16
N ALA A 153 2.31 -20.75 -2.63
CA ALA A 153 2.93 -20.99 -1.33
C ALA A 153 2.13 -20.30 -0.23
N SER A 154 1.07 -20.96 0.28
CA SER A 154 0.22 -20.40 1.34
C SER A 154 0.98 -20.09 2.63
N ASP A 155 2.10 -20.75 2.88
CA ASP A 155 2.97 -20.56 4.04
C ASP A 155 4.18 -19.67 3.76
N ASP A 156 4.20 -18.95 2.62
CA ASP A 156 5.26 -17.98 2.30
C ASP A 156 5.50 -17.00 3.46
N ASN A 157 6.76 -16.58 3.59
CA ASN A 157 7.20 -15.75 4.70
C ASN A 157 7.97 -14.53 4.16
N SER A 158 7.29 -13.39 4.15
CA SER A 158 7.81 -12.08 3.76
C SER A 158 8.50 -11.33 4.92
N GLY A 159 8.57 -11.95 6.11
CA GLY A 159 9.28 -11.45 7.28
C GLY A 159 8.40 -11.18 8.49
N THR A 160 8.76 -10.17 9.27
CA THR A 160 8.07 -9.80 10.52
C THR A 160 8.03 -8.29 10.67
N LEU A 161 6.83 -7.74 10.85
CA LEU A 161 6.60 -6.36 11.24
C LEU A 161 5.92 -6.38 12.60
N LYS A 162 6.63 -5.90 13.63
CA LYS A 162 6.12 -5.85 15.00
C LYS A 162 6.45 -4.55 15.70
N TYR A 163 5.47 -3.91 16.34
CA TYR A 163 5.63 -2.57 16.94
C TYR A 163 6.17 -1.56 15.93
N VAL A 164 5.46 -1.43 14.81
CA VAL A 164 5.81 -0.55 13.69
C VAL A 164 4.78 0.58 13.58
N ARG A 165 5.27 1.79 13.33
CA ARG A 165 4.45 2.94 12.95
C ARG A 165 4.78 3.35 11.53
N ILE A 166 3.76 3.54 10.71
CA ILE A 166 3.85 4.07 9.35
C ILE A 166 3.03 5.36 9.33
N GLU A 167 3.66 6.47 8.99
CA GLU A 167 3.06 7.79 9.15
C GLU A 167 3.19 8.60 7.86
N PHE A 168 2.12 9.31 7.47
CA PHE A 168 2.16 10.25 6.35
C PHE A 168 2.48 9.60 4.99
N ALA A 169 2.31 8.28 4.87
CA ALA A 169 2.40 7.51 3.63
C ALA A 169 1.14 7.77 2.75
N GLY A 170 0.94 7.00 1.67
CA GLY A 170 -0.27 7.13 0.85
C GLY A 170 -0.14 8.09 -0.33
N ILE A 171 1.01 8.17 -1.00
CA ILE A 171 1.17 9.11 -2.12
C ILE A 171 0.49 8.57 -3.39
N ALA A 172 -0.32 9.40 -4.03
CA ALA A 172 -0.87 9.11 -5.35
C ALA A 172 0.27 8.99 -6.37
N PHE A 173 0.49 7.77 -6.87
CA PHE A 173 1.44 7.56 -7.95
C PHE A 173 0.83 8.03 -9.27
N GLN A 174 -0.40 7.61 -9.55
CA GLN A 174 -1.29 8.22 -10.52
C GLN A 174 -2.64 8.49 -9.85
N LYS A 175 -3.54 9.15 -10.58
CA LYS A 175 -4.91 9.31 -10.11
C LYS A 175 -5.56 7.93 -9.91
N ASP A 176 -6.11 7.69 -8.72
CA ASP A 176 -6.80 6.46 -8.33
C ASP A 176 -5.88 5.21 -8.39
N LYS A 177 -4.56 5.44 -8.26
CA LYS A 177 -3.47 4.44 -8.22
C LYS A 177 -2.39 4.90 -7.23
N GLU A 178 -2.69 4.77 -5.95
CA GLU A 178 -1.87 5.20 -4.85
C GLU A 178 -0.84 4.12 -4.43
N ILE A 179 0.24 4.55 -3.77
CA ILE A 179 1.04 3.66 -2.92
C ILE A 179 0.55 3.91 -1.50
N ASN A 180 -0.05 2.90 -0.87
CA ASN A 180 -0.75 3.00 0.40
C ASN A 180 0.16 2.88 1.62
N GLY A 181 -0.39 2.97 2.84
CA GLY A 181 0.39 2.90 4.08
C GLY A 181 1.17 1.59 4.23
N LEU A 182 0.45 0.49 4.40
CA LEU A 182 0.99 -0.88 4.32
C LEU A 182 0.22 -1.69 3.29
N THR A 183 0.83 -1.92 2.13
CA THR A 183 0.27 -2.76 1.07
C THR A 183 0.80 -4.19 1.18
N LEU A 184 -0.10 -5.16 1.09
CA LEU A 184 0.17 -6.59 1.27
C LEU A 184 -0.35 -7.37 0.06
N GLY A 185 0.54 -7.68 -0.88
CA GLY A 185 0.20 -8.45 -2.08
C GLY A 185 0.61 -9.91 -1.96
N GLY A 186 -0.36 -10.83 -1.91
CA GLY A 186 -0.07 -12.28 -1.87
C GLY A 186 0.84 -12.71 -0.71
N VAL A 187 0.72 -12.06 0.46
CA VAL A 187 1.58 -12.33 1.62
C VAL A 187 1.12 -13.61 2.32
N GLY A 188 2.06 -14.52 2.60
CA GLY A 188 1.77 -15.84 3.16
C GLY A 188 1.63 -15.87 4.69
N SER A 189 1.05 -16.96 5.20
CA SER A 189 0.75 -17.16 6.63
C SER A 189 1.99 -17.37 7.51
N GLY A 190 3.17 -17.57 6.91
CA GLY A 190 4.45 -17.59 7.62
C GLY A 190 4.94 -16.20 8.03
N THR A 191 4.32 -15.14 7.52
CA THR A 191 4.63 -13.74 7.85
C THR A 191 3.95 -13.32 9.15
N VAL A 192 4.64 -12.53 9.97
CA VAL A 192 4.11 -12.00 11.23
C VAL A 192 3.82 -10.51 11.11
N LEU A 193 2.56 -10.12 11.32
CA LEU A 193 2.11 -8.73 11.37
C LEU A 193 1.41 -8.49 12.71
N ASP A 194 2.02 -7.71 13.61
CA ASP A 194 1.51 -7.53 14.99
C ASP A 194 1.84 -6.13 15.55
N TYR A 195 0.89 -5.46 16.21
CA TYR A 195 1.10 -4.10 16.73
C TYR A 195 1.62 -3.11 15.68
N ILE A 196 0.84 -2.94 14.61
CA ILE A 196 1.17 -2.01 13.53
C ILE A 196 0.17 -0.86 13.56
N GLN A 197 0.68 0.37 13.58
CA GLN A 197 -0.14 1.56 13.40
C GLN A 197 0.20 2.23 12.09
N VAL A 198 -0.82 2.54 11.30
CA VAL A 198 -0.72 3.45 10.16
C VAL A 198 -1.49 4.72 10.50
N SER A 199 -0.90 5.88 10.27
CA SER A 199 -1.55 7.15 10.59
C SER A 199 -1.28 8.27 9.60
N TYR A 200 -2.29 9.12 9.40
CA TYR A 200 -2.24 10.22 8.43
C TYR A 200 -1.90 9.72 7.02
N SER A 201 -2.43 8.56 6.64
CA SER A 201 -2.26 8.05 5.27
C SER A 201 -2.98 8.98 4.30
N GLY A 202 -2.39 9.17 3.12
CA GLY A 202 -3.01 9.93 2.02
C GLY A 202 -4.19 9.20 1.37
N ASP A 203 -4.25 7.88 1.58
CA ASP A 203 -5.30 6.99 1.10
C ASP A 203 -5.40 5.79 2.07
N ASP A 204 -5.47 4.53 1.61
CA ASP A 204 -5.67 3.38 2.48
C ASP A 204 -4.54 3.23 3.51
N SER A 205 -4.92 3.06 4.77
CA SER A 205 -3.97 2.74 5.84
C SER A 205 -3.35 1.36 5.65
N PHE A 206 -4.17 0.36 5.36
CA PHE A 206 -3.75 -1.01 5.12
C PHE A 206 -4.51 -1.58 3.94
N GLU A 207 -3.81 -2.23 3.03
CA GLU A 207 -4.38 -2.73 1.79
C GLU A 207 -3.92 -4.17 1.53
N TRP A 208 -4.87 -5.04 1.18
CA TRP A 208 -4.60 -6.45 0.91
C TRP A 208 -5.01 -6.84 -0.50
N PHE A 209 -4.07 -7.36 -1.26
CA PHE A 209 -4.31 -8.03 -2.53
C PHE A 209 -4.11 -9.54 -2.36
N GLY A 210 -5.10 -10.19 -1.75
CA GLY A 210 -5.09 -11.64 -1.50
C GLY A 210 -3.98 -12.09 -0.53
N GLY A 211 -3.62 -13.37 -0.62
CA GLY A 211 -2.71 -14.02 0.32
C GLY A 211 -3.42 -14.70 1.50
N THR A 212 -2.63 -15.11 2.48
CA THR A 212 -3.06 -15.95 3.61
C THR A 212 -2.52 -15.45 4.96
N VAL A 213 -1.83 -14.29 4.97
CA VAL A 213 -1.30 -13.66 6.18
C VAL A 213 -2.42 -13.30 7.15
N ASN A 214 -2.16 -13.50 8.44
CA ASN A 214 -3.01 -12.98 9.51
C ASN A 214 -2.30 -11.79 10.17
N ALA A 215 -3.09 -10.81 10.61
CA ALA A 215 -2.58 -9.66 11.33
C ALA A 215 -3.29 -9.48 12.68
N LYS A 216 -2.57 -8.93 13.66
CA LYS A 216 -3.11 -8.64 15.00
C LYS A 216 -2.74 -7.23 15.43
N HIS A 217 -3.60 -6.62 16.24
CA HIS A 217 -3.39 -5.28 16.81
C HIS A 217 -3.03 -4.22 15.76
N LEU A 218 -3.92 -4.04 14.79
CA LEU A 218 -3.79 -3.00 13.77
C LEU A 218 -4.52 -1.73 14.22
N ILE A 219 -3.90 -0.58 14.00
CA ILE A 219 -4.50 0.74 14.22
C ILE A 219 -4.40 1.53 12.93
N ALA A 220 -5.55 1.88 12.35
CA ALA A 220 -5.65 2.90 11.30
C ALA A 220 -6.13 4.21 11.95
N TYR A 221 -5.40 5.30 11.77
CA TYR A 221 -5.78 6.59 12.33
C TYR A 221 -5.62 7.71 11.31
N ARG A 222 -6.76 8.29 10.89
CA ARG A 222 -6.81 9.36 9.87
C ARG A 222 -6.20 8.91 8.54
N GLY A 223 -6.79 7.90 7.94
CA GLY A 223 -6.51 7.38 6.61
C GLY A 223 -7.45 6.23 6.39
#